data_AF-B1MA70-F1
#
_entry.id   AF-B1MA70-F1
#
_cell.length_a   1.000
_cell.length_b   1.000
_cell.length_c   1.000
_cell.angle_alpha   90.00
_cell.angle_beta   90.00
_cell.angle_gamma   90.00
#
_symmetry.space_group_name_H-M   'P 1'
#
loop_
_entity.id
_entity.type
_entity.pdbx_description
1 polymer ?
#
loop_
_entity_poly.entity_id
_entity_poly.type
_entity_poly.pdbx_seq_one_letter_code
_entity_poly.pdbx_strand_id
1 'polypeptide(L)'
;MSQSELDDNTRARQIRRALSYYDEHFTKYLASAIAFSEQIPEEINNQIRNAFTHLARAQEAADQRTFQEEIEKCIGHIERGSRDCLKASIIVARDQLESMISDAVFYYVTLTPDLKARYKEIVNLRREVYRAETRGERGINEKLELILRETIHLQDLIKERYREVGTKKAKLLRFAHRWSHPAYTIVALAIGYISRPYVAMLFSWIQSLVS
;
A
#
# COMPACT_ATOMS: atom_id res chain seq x y z
N MET A 1 -49.18 -16.72 -17.55
CA MET A 1 -48.45 -15.48 -17.26
C MET A 1 -48.86 -14.45 -18.28
N SER A 2 -49.30 -13.28 -17.82
CA SER A 2 -49.59 -12.15 -18.71
C SER A 2 -48.29 -11.54 -19.24
N GLN A 3 -48.36 -10.78 -20.34
CA GLN A 3 -47.21 -10.06 -20.87
C GLN A 3 -46.70 -8.98 -19.91
N SER A 4 -47.58 -8.44 -19.03
CA SER A 4 -47.17 -7.51 -17.98
C SER A 4 -46.40 -8.21 -16.85
N GLU A 5 -46.82 -9.40 -16.43
CA GLU A 5 -46.09 -10.19 -15.40
C GLU A 5 -44.69 -10.60 -15.87
N LEU A 6 -44.51 -10.82 -17.18
CA LEU A 6 -43.20 -11.11 -17.78
C LEU A 6 -42.27 -9.88 -17.79
N ASP A 7 -42.83 -8.69 -18.03
CA ASP A 7 -42.09 -7.43 -18.02
C ASP A 7 -41.67 -7.03 -16.60
N ASP A 8 -42.58 -7.15 -15.63
CA ASP A 8 -42.31 -6.87 -14.21
C ASP A 8 -41.21 -7.77 -13.65
N ASN A 9 -41.23 -9.07 -13.99
CA ASN A 9 -40.19 -10.01 -13.60
C ASN A 9 -38.82 -9.67 -14.22
N THR A 10 -38.81 -9.14 -15.44
CA THR A 10 -37.59 -8.72 -16.13
C THR A 10 -36.99 -7.47 -15.48
N ARG A 11 -37.82 -6.47 -15.20
CA ARG A 11 -37.43 -5.25 -14.49
C ARG A 11 -36.89 -5.55 -13.09
N ALA A 12 -37.58 -6.37 -12.32
CA ALA A 12 -37.13 -6.80 -11.00
C ALA A 12 -35.78 -7.55 -11.06
N ARG A 13 -35.54 -8.35 -12.10
CA ARG A 13 -34.25 -9.03 -12.31
C ARG A 13 -33.13 -8.04 -12.62
N GLN A 14 -33.39 -7.02 -13.43
CA GLN A 14 -32.39 -6.01 -13.78
C GLN A 14 -32.02 -5.10 -12.60
N ILE A 15 -33.00 -4.71 -11.77
CA ILE A 15 -32.74 -3.99 -10.50
C ILE A 15 -31.87 -4.84 -9.58
N ARG A 16 -32.23 -6.12 -9.38
CA ARG A 16 -31.42 -7.04 -8.56
C ARG A 16 -30.00 -7.15 -9.08
N ARG A 17 -29.81 -7.22 -10.40
CA ARG A 17 -28.47 -7.24 -11.00
C ARG A 17 -27.67 -5.97 -10.69
N ALA A 18 -28.29 -4.79 -10.76
CA ALA A 18 -27.61 -3.54 -10.42
C ALA A 18 -27.22 -3.49 -8.93
N LEU A 19 -28.09 -3.98 -8.04
CA LEU A 19 -27.80 -4.07 -6.60
C LEU A 19 -26.71 -5.10 -6.28
N SER A 20 -26.72 -6.27 -6.93
CA SER A 20 -25.63 -7.24 -6.82
C SER A 20 -24.31 -6.66 -7.31
N TYR A 21 -24.34 -5.90 -8.42
CA TYR A 21 -23.14 -5.24 -8.93
C TYR A 21 -22.60 -4.18 -7.94
N TYR A 22 -23.48 -3.41 -7.29
CA TYR A 22 -23.10 -2.51 -6.20
C TYR A 22 -22.39 -3.27 -5.07
N ASP A 23 -22.96 -4.38 -4.62
CA ASP A 23 -22.39 -5.15 -3.51
C ASP A 23 -21.01 -5.75 -3.85
N GLU A 24 -20.92 -6.42 -5.01
CA GLU A 24 -19.71 -7.12 -5.45
C GLU A 24 -18.56 -6.17 -5.84
N HIS A 25 -18.89 -5.05 -6.50
CA HIS A 25 -17.88 -4.21 -7.15
C HIS A 25 -17.69 -2.85 -6.50
N PHE A 26 -18.56 -2.40 -5.61
CA PHE A 26 -18.42 -1.09 -4.97
C PHE A 26 -18.18 -1.21 -3.46
N THR A 27 -18.97 -2.01 -2.74
CA THR A 27 -18.86 -2.13 -1.27
C THR A 27 -17.45 -2.49 -0.82
N LYS A 28 -16.77 -3.43 -1.50
CA LYS A 28 -15.38 -3.82 -1.15
C LYS A 28 -14.38 -2.67 -1.23
N TYR A 29 -14.51 -1.80 -2.25
CA TYR A 29 -13.61 -0.67 -2.42
C TYR A 29 -13.97 0.48 -1.51
N LEU A 30 -15.26 0.71 -1.28
CA LEU A 30 -15.72 1.69 -0.31
C LEU A 30 -15.18 1.35 1.10
N ALA A 31 -15.29 0.09 1.51
CA ALA A 31 -14.74 -0.37 2.78
C ALA A 31 -13.22 -0.13 2.86
N SER A 32 -12.50 -0.36 1.76
CA SER A 32 -11.06 -0.08 1.68
C SER A 32 -10.79 1.42 1.82
N ALA A 33 -11.51 2.27 1.09
CA ALA A 33 -11.37 3.72 1.15
C ALA A 33 -11.64 4.28 2.56
N ILE A 34 -12.67 3.76 3.25
CA ILE A 34 -12.98 4.10 4.64
C ILE A 34 -11.89 3.61 5.60
N ALA A 35 -11.33 2.42 5.37
CA ALA A 35 -10.24 1.91 6.20
C ALA A 35 -8.95 2.76 6.07
N PHE A 36 -8.72 3.36 4.89
CA PHE A 36 -7.58 4.24 4.64
C PHE A 36 -7.84 5.69 5.05
N SER A 37 -9.07 6.17 5.00
CA SER A 37 -9.43 7.57 5.23
C SER A 37 -10.56 7.70 6.22
N GLU A 38 -10.39 8.57 7.23
CA GLU A 38 -11.46 8.91 8.19
C GLU A 38 -12.67 9.57 7.51
N GLN A 39 -12.51 10.09 6.29
CA GLN A 39 -13.56 10.74 5.51
C GLN A 39 -13.65 10.16 4.11
N ILE A 40 -14.88 9.92 3.64
CA ILE A 40 -15.17 9.51 2.26
C ILE A 40 -15.13 10.76 1.38
N PRO A 41 -14.30 10.81 0.33
CA PRO A 41 -14.32 11.89 -0.66
C PRO A 41 -15.73 12.21 -1.17
N GLU A 42 -16.04 13.51 -1.33
CA GLU A 42 -17.35 13.96 -1.80
C GLU A 42 -17.71 13.40 -3.18
N GLU A 43 -16.72 13.17 -4.03
CA GLU A 43 -16.87 12.56 -5.35
C GLU A 43 -17.51 11.18 -5.26
N ILE A 44 -17.07 10.35 -4.31
CA ILE A 44 -17.64 9.00 -4.09
C ILE A 44 -19.10 9.12 -3.63
N ASN A 45 -19.39 10.02 -2.69
CA ASN A 45 -20.76 10.27 -2.23
C ASN A 45 -21.67 10.75 -3.37
N ASN A 46 -21.15 11.60 -4.26
CA ASN A 46 -21.87 12.05 -5.44
C ASN A 46 -22.15 10.91 -6.42
N GLN A 47 -21.20 9.98 -6.62
CA GLN A 47 -21.46 8.78 -7.44
C GLN A 47 -22.54 7.87 -6.84
N ILE A 48 -22.52 7.66 -5.51
CA ILE A 48 -23.55 6.90 -4.81
C ILE A 48 -24.92 7.54 -5.00
N ARG A 49 -25.02 8.86 -4.74
CA ARG A 49 -26.28 9.60 -4.89
C ARG A 49 -26.83 9.51 -6.31
N ASN A 50 -25.97 9.70 -7.31
CA ASN A 50 -26.36 9.63 -8.73
C ASN A 50 -26.79 8.22 -9.12
N ALA A 51 -26.07 7.18 -8.67
CA ALA A 51 -26.44 5.80 -8.92
C ALA A 51 -27.84 5.47 -8.39
N PHE A 52 -28.14 5.84 -7.15
CA PHE A 52 -29.47 5.63 -6.56
C PHE A 52 -30.56 6.52 -7.17
N THR A 53 -30.20 7.73 -7.62
CA THR A 53 -31.13 8.60 -8.37
C THR A 53 -31.56 7.95 -9.68
N HIS A 54 -30.61 7.38 -10.43
CA HIS A 54 -30.92 6.63 -11.65
C HIS A 54 -31.71 5.35 -11.37
N LEU A 55 -31.43 4.65 -10.26
CA LEU A 55 -32.21 3.49 -9.86
C LEU A 55 -33.67 3.85 -9.54
N ALA A 56 -33.90 4.96 -8.84
CA ALA A 56 -35.25 5.45 -8.56
C ALA A 56 -35.99 5.83 -9.85
N ARG A 57 -35.33 6.55 -10.76
CA ARG A 57 -35.90 6.90 -12.08
C ARG A 57 -36.20 5.68 -12.93
N ALA A 58 -35.39 4.63 -12.85
CA ALA A 58 -35.67 3.37 -13.52
C ALA A 58 -36.98 2.76 -13.00
N GLN A 59 -37.25 2.80 -11.68
CA GLN A 59 -38.51 2.28 -11.12
C GLN A 59 -39.73 3.07 -11.57
N GLU A 60 -39.59 4.38 -11.80
CA GLU A 60 -40.66 5.26 -12.27
C GLU A 60 -40.84 5.25 -13.80
N ALA A 61 -39.98 4.53 -14.53
CA ALA A 61 -40.00 4.53 -16.00
C ALA A 61 -41.27 3.85 -16.56
N ALA A 62 -42.00 4.60 -17.38
CA ALA A 62 -43.22 4.14 -18.03
C ALA A 62 -42.94 3.09 -19.12
N ASP A 63 -41.80 3.19 -19.81
CA ASP A 63 -41.41 2.30 -20.89
C ASP A 63 -40.09 1.57 -20.61
N GLN A 64 -39.91 0.43 -21.29
CA GLN A 64 -38.79 -0.46 -21.06
C GLN A 64 -37.44 0.10 -21.55
N ARG A 65 -37.45 1.03 -22.51
CA ARG A 65 -36.22 1.64 -23.02
C ARG A 65 -35.66 2.61 -21.99
N THR A 66 -36.49 3.52 -21.47
CA THR A 66 -36.07 4.43 -20.40
C THR A 66 -35.65 3.67 -19.15
N PHE A 67 -36.35 2.59 -18.80
CA PHE A 67 -35.93 1.69 -17.71
C PHE A 67 -34.47 1.20 -17.91
N GLN A 68 -34.15 0.66 -19.09
CA GLN A 68 -32.82 0.13 -19.38
C GLN A 68 -31.75 1.21 -19.40
N GLU A 69 -32.01 2.36 -20.03
CA GLU A 69 -31.07 3.48 -20.07
C GLU A 69 -30.73 3.98 -18.65
N GLU A 70 -31.70 4.05 -17.74
CA GLU A 70 -31.47 4.46 -16.35
C GLU A 70 -30.71 3.38 -15.54
N ILE A 71 -30.97 2.09 -15.78
CA ILE A 71 -30.18 1.00 -15.17
C ILE A 71 -28.72 1.03 -15.64
N GLU A 72 -28.47 1.28 -16.93
CA GLU A 72 -27.10 1.39 -17.46
C GLU A 72 -26.36 2.59 -16.85
N LYS A 73 -27.03 3.74 -16.71
CA LYS A 73 -26.46 4.92 -16.03
C LYS A 73 -26.15 4.61 -14.56
N CYS A 74 -27.06 3.93 -13.86
CA CYS A 74 -26.85 3.47 -12.48
C CYS A 74 -25.56 2.66 -12.37
N ILE A 75 -25.40 1.62 -13.20
CA ILE A 75 -24.19 0.78 -13.23
C ILE A 75 -22.94 1.62 -13.56
N GLY A 76 -23.02 2.52 -14.54
CA GLY A 76 -21.89 3.39 -14.90
C GLY A 76 -21.47 4.38 -13.79
N HIS A 77 -22.39 4.77 -12.90
CA HIS A 77 -22.07 5.54 -11.69
C HIS A 77 -21.43 4.67 -10.61
N ILE A 78 -21.92 3.43 -10.43
CA ILE A 78 -21.29 2.45 -9.52
C ILE A 78 -19.83 2.20 -9.94
N GLU A 79 -19.58 1.92 -11.23
CA GLU A 79 -18.23 1.69 -11.77
C GLU A 79 -17.30 2.89 -11.58
N ARG A 80 -17.81 4.12 -11.80
CA ARG A 80 -17.05 5.35 -11.53
C ARG A 80 -16.73 5.50 -10.05
N GLY A 81 -17.72 5.29 -9.18
CA GLY A 81 -17.52 5.32 -7.74
C GLY A 81 -16.48 4.29 -7.27
N SER A 82 -16.48 3.10 -7.84
CA SER A 82 -15.48 2.06 -7.56
C SER A 82 -14.06 2.52 -7.90
N ARG A 83 -13.87 3.18 -9.05
CA ARG A 83 -12.59 3.78 -9.43
C ARG A 83 -12.17 4.86 -8.45
N ASP A 84 -13.09 5.73 -8.05
CA ASP A 84 -12.81 6.82 -7.13
C ASP A 84 -12.39 6.29 -5.74
N CYS A 85 -13.04 5.24 -5.25
CA CYS A 85 -12.65 4.54 -4.02
C CYS A 85 -11.21 3.99 -4.09
N LEU A 86 -10.87 3.32 -5.21
CA LEU A 86 -9.53 2.76 -5.42
C LEU A 86 -8.47 3.86 -5.51
N LYS A 87 -8.74 4.94 -6.25
CA LYS A 87 -7.82 6.09 -6.33
C LYS A 87 -7.58 6.73 -4.98
N ALA A 88 -8.63 6.94 -4.19
CA ALA A 88 -8.50 7.48 -2.84
C ALA A 88 -7.61 6.59 -1.97
N SER A 89 -7.84 5.27 -2.02
CA SER A 89 -7.01 4.29 -1.29
C SER A 89 -5.55 4.31 -1.75
N ILE A 90 -5.29 4.40 -3.06
CA ILE A 90 -3.93 4.48 -3.64
C ILE A 90 -3.22 5.76 -3.21
N ILE A 91 -3.92 6.90 -3.14
CA ILE A 91 -3.33 8.17 -2.69
C ILE A 91 -2.83 8.03 -1.25
N VAL A 92 -3.68 7.53 -0.34
CA VAL A 92 -3.29 7.34 1.06
C VAL A 92 -2.14 6.33 1.19
N ALA A 93 -2.24 5.18 0.53
CA ALA A 93 -1.20 4.15 0.57
C ALA A 93 0.14 4.67 0.00
N ARG A 94 0.09 5.51 -1.05
CA ARG A 94 1.29 6.18 -1.58
C ARG A 94 1.90 7.10 -0.54
N ASP A 95 1.10 7.96 0.09
CA ASP A 95 1.62 8.95 1.03
C ASP A 95 2.28 8.28 2.24
N GLN A 96 1.68 7.20 2.73
CA GLN A 96 2.29 6.34 3.75
C GLN A 96 3.61 5.73 3.28
N LEU A 97 3.64 5.19 2.06
CA LEU A 97 4.85 4.60 1.49
C LEU A 97 5.97 5.65 1.31
N GLU A 98 5.65 6.84 0.82
CA GLU A 98 6.60 7.94 0.64
C GLU A 98 7.16 8.41 2.00
N SER A 99 6.31 8.52 3.04
CA SER A 99 6.76 8.79 4.41
C SER A 99 7.73 7.71 4.91
N MET A 100 7.38 6.43 4.70
CA MET A 100 8.25 5.32 5.12
C MET A 100 9.58 5.29 4.39
N ILE A 101 9.60 5.64 3.10
CA ILE A 101 10.83 5.80 2.31
C ILE A 101 11.66 6.99 2.82
N SER A 102 11.01 8.10 3.20
CA SER A 102 11.69 9.26 3.78
C SER A 102 12.37 8.89 5.10
N ASP A 103 11.62 8.26 6.02
CA ASP A 103 12.15 7.79 7.31
C ASP A 103 13.29 6.80 7.11
N ALA A 104 13.11 5.87 6.18
CA ALA A 104 14.12 4.89 5.80
C ALA A 104 15.44 5.53 5.36
N VAL A 105 15.38 6.53 4.48
CA VAL A 105 16.56 7.26 4.00
C VAL A 105 17.18 8.06 5.14
N PHE A 106 16.37 8.69 6.00
CA PHE A 106 16.86 9.45 7.15
C PHE A 106 17.60 8.57 8.17
N TYR A 107 17.02 7.44 8.58
CA TYR A 107 17.59 6.59 9.63
C TYR A 107 18.67 5.62 9.13
N TYR A 108 18.63 5.23 7.85
CA TYR A 108 19.48 4.17 7.29
C TYR A 108 20.27 4.62 6.05
N VAL A 109 20.31 5.92 5.77
CA VAL A 109 21.08 6.59 4.69
C VAL A 109 20.57 6.29 3.28
N THR A 110 20.06 5.10 2.99
CA THR A 110 19.54 4.75 1.66
C THR A 110 18.49 3.63 1.70
N LEU A 111 17.61 3.63 0.70
CA LEU A 111 16.82 2.47 0.32
C LEU A 111 17.71 1.43 -0.38
N THR A 112 17.40 0.14 -0.24
CA THR A 112 18.10 -0.90 -1.01
C THR A 112 17.74 -0.78 -2.51
N PRO A 113 18.65 -1.20 -3.42
CA PRO A 113 18.38 -1.15 -4.86
C PRO A 113 17.09 -1.87 -5.27
N ASP A 114 16.80 -3.03 -4.67
CA ASP A 114 15.61 -3.84 -4.98
C ASP A 114 14.31 -3.11 -4.63
N LEU A 115 14.25 -2.48 -3.44
CA LEU A 115 13.08 -1.71 -3.02
C LEU A 115 12.90 -0.47 -3.89
N LYS A 116 14.01 0.17 -4.32
CA LYS A 116 13.98 1.32 -5.21
C LYS A 116 13.48 0.96 -6.61
N ALA A 117 13.87 -0.21 -7.13
CA ALA A 117 13.40 -0.72 -8.41
C ALA A 117 11.88 -0.97 -8.37
N ARG A 118 11.39 -1.67 -7.34
CA ARG A 118 9.94 -1.90 -7.14
C ARG A 118 9.14 -0.61 -6.99
N TYR A 119 9.65 0.36 -6.23
CA TYR A 119 9.00 1.67 -6.13
C TYR A 119 8.85 2.33 -7.50
N LYS A 120 9.90 2.29 -8.34
CA LYS A 120 9.87 2.85 -9.69
C LYS A 120 8.86 2.13 -10.59
N GLU A 121 8.75 0.80 -10.49
CA GLU A 121 7.75 0.01 -11.21
C GLU A 121 6.32 0.45 -10.85
N ILE A 122 6.02 0.59 -9.55
CA ILE A 122 4.71 1.07 -9.09
C ILE A 122 4.40 2.47 -9.63
N VAL A 123 5.37 3.39 -9.59
CA VAL A 123 5.21 4.76 -10.13
C VAL A 123 4.92 4.73 -11.63
N ASN A 124 5.62 3.88 -12.39
CA ASN A 124 5.40 3.74 -13.83
C ASN A 124 4.02 3.15 -14.13
N LEU A 125 3.64 2.07 -13.43
CA LEU A 125 2.33 1.44 -13.57
C LEU A 125 1.21 2.45 -13.30
N ARG A 126 1.32 3.26 -12.24
CA ARG A 126 0.32 4.30 -11.94
C ARG A 126 0.15 5.31 -13.08
N ARG A 127 1.26 5.77 -13.67
CA ARG A 127 1.22 6.71 -14.81
C ARG A 127 0.55 6.08 -16.02
N GLU A 128 0.83 4.82 -16.32
CA GLU A 128 0.23 4.09 -17.43
C GLU A 128 -1.28 3.92 -17.24
N VAL A 129 -1.70 3.52 -16.05
CA VAL A 129 -3.11 3.30 -15.72
C VAL A 129 -3.92 4.59 -15.80
N TYR A 130 -3.38 5.72 -15.30
CA TYR A 130 -4.11 7.00 -15.34
C TYR A 130 -4.24 7.55 -16.78
N ARG A 131 -3.25 7.29 -17.63
CA ARG A 131 -3.34 7.59 -19.07
C ARG A 131 -4.39 6.71 -19.75
N ALA A 132 -4.37 5.41 -19.46
CA ALA A 132 -5.34 4.45 -19.99
C ALA A 132 -6.78 4.82 -19.59
N GLU A 133 -6.98 5.24 -18.35
CA GLU A 133 -8.27 5.71 -17.86
C GLU A 133 -8.76 6.94 -18.63
N THR A 134 -7.88 7.93 -18.84
CA THR A 134 -8.20 9.14 -19.61
C THR A 134 -8.63 8.81 -21.04
N ARG A 135 -8.10 7.73 -21.62
CA ARG A 135 -8.48 7.21 -22.94
C ARG A 135 -9.77 6.38 -22.94
N GLY A 136 -10.37 6.12 -21.78
CA GLY A 136 -11.56 5.29 -21.64
C GLY A 136 -11.30 3.80 -21.86
N GLU A 137 -10.08 3.32 -21.59
CA GLU A 137 -9.78 1.89 -21.69
C GLU A 137 -10.60 1.07 -20.69
N ARG A 138 -10.85 -0.19 -21.03
CA ARG A 138 -11.53 -1.15 -20.14
C ARG A 138 -10.53 -1.79 -19.16
N GLY A 139 -11.04 -2.36 -18.08
CA GLY A 139 -10.23 -3.08 -17.10
C GLY A 139 -9.37 -2.18 -16.20
N ILE A 140 -9.81 -0.94 -15.96
CA ILE A 140 -9.07 0.03 -15.14
C ILE A 140 -9.11 -0.36 -13.67
N ASN A 141 -10.21 -0.95 -13.19
CA ASN A 141 -10.38 -1.32 -11.79
C ASN A 141 -9.34 -2.36 -11.36
N GLU A 142 -9.15 -3.40 -12.15
CA GLU A 142 -8.18 -4.48 -11.91
C GLU A 142 -6.75 -3.94 -11.90
N LYS A 143 -6.45 -2.98 -12.79
CA LYS A 143 -5.15 -2.31 -12.82
C LYS A 143 -4.93 -1.40 -11.60
N LEU A 144 -5.97 -0.70 -11.12
CA LEU A 144 -5.92 0.09 -9.90
C LEU A 144 -5.78 -0.80 -8.65
N GLU A 145 -6.51 -1.93 -8.58
CA GLU A 145 -6.35 -2.94 -7.53
C GLU A 145 -4.91 -3.46 -7.46
N LEU A 146 -4.30 -3.77 -8.62
CA LEU A 146 -2.91 -4.17 -8.71
C LEU A 146 -1.98 -3.10 -8.12
N ILE A 147 -2.14 -1.82 -8.50
CA ILE A 147 -1.33 -0.72 -7.96
C ILE A 147 -1.46 -0.65 -6.43
N LEU A 148 -2.69 -0.71 -5.91
CA LEU A 148 -2.93 -0.65 -4.47
C LEU A 148 -2.23 -1.82 -3.75
N ARG A 149 -2.39 -3.04 -4.25
CA ARG A 149 -1.76 -4.24 -3.69
C ARG A 149 -0.25 -4.15 -3.69
N GLU A 150 0.36 -3.77 -4.81
CA GLU A 150 1.83 -3.66 -4.91
C GLU A 150 2.36 -2.54 -4.00
N THR A 151 1.59 -1.46 -3.83
CA THR A 151 1.94 -0.37 -2.91
C THR A 151 1.96 -0.87 -1.46
N ILE A 152 0.89 -1.54 -1.01
CA ILE A 152 0.79 -2.12 0.34
C ILE A 152 1.89 -3.16 0.55
N HIS A 153 2.11 -4.05 -0.41
CA HIS A 153 3.14 -5.07 -0.32
C HIS A 153 4.55 -4.46 -0.16
N LEU A 154 4.86 -3.39 -0.90
CA LEU A 154 6.13 -2.70 -0.75
C LEU A 154 6.26 -2.03 0.63
N GLN A 155 5.18 -1.47 1.18
CA GLN A 155 5.19 -0.98 2.56
C GLN A 155 5.56 -2.11 3.54
N ASP A 156 4.97 -3.30 3.40
CA ASP A 156 5.24 -4.41 4.31
C ASP A 156 6.69 -4.89 4.21
N LEU A 157 7.25 -4.99 3.00
CA LEU A 157 8.66 -5.31 2.78
C LEU A 157 9.59 -4.28 3.45
N ILE A 158 9.24 -3.00 3.34
CA ILE A 158 9.97 -1.91 4.00
C ILE A 158 9.92 -2.07 5.52
N LYS A 159 8.73 -2.30 6.11
CA LYS A 159 8.56 -2.51 7.55
C LYS A 159 9.37 -3.70 8.05
N GLU A 160 9.28 -4.83 7.36
CA GLU A 160 9.99 -6.06 7.71
C GLU A 160 11.50 -5.83 7.70
N ARG A 161 12.02 -5.23 6.61
CA ARG A 161 13.45 -4.95 6.49
C ARG A 161 13.95 -4.04 7.61
N TYR A 162 13.21 -3.00 7.96
CA TYR A 162 13.62 -2.10 9.02
C TYR A 162 13.45 -2.67 10.43
N ARG A 163 12.52 -3.60 10.63
CA ARG A 163 12.44 -4.38 11.88
C ARG A 163 13.68 -5.24 12.07
N GLU A 164 14.18 -5.88 11.01
CA GLU A 164 15.43 -6.65 11.07
C GLU A 164 16.65 -5.78 11.38
N VAL A 165 16.77 -4.61 10.74
CA VAL A 165 17.91 -3.72 10.99
C VAL A 165 17.84 -3.12 12.39
N GLY A 166 16.65 -2.71 12.85
CA GLY A 166 16.44 -2.21 14.20
C GLY A 166 16.81 -3.24 15.27
N THR A 167 16.41 -4.51 15.10
CA THR A 167 16.78 -5.59 16.03
C THR A 167 18.28 -5.90 16.02
N LYS A 168 18.93 -5.87 14.85
CA LYS A 168 20.39 -6.03 14.73
C LYS A 168 21.14 -4.86 15.39
N LYS A 169 20.72 -3.61 15.15
CA LYS A 169 21.29 -2.41 15.78
C LYS A 169 21.10 -2.44 17.29
N ALA A 170 19.93 -2.83 17.79
CA ALA A 170 19.68 -2.99 19.23
C ALA A 170 20.49 -4.14 19.85
N LYS A 171 20.76 -5.22 19.12
CA LYS A 171 21.70 -6.28 19.57
C LYS A 171 23.14 -5.77 19.62
N LEU A 172 23.58 -5.04 18.60
CA LEU A 172 24.91 -4.42 18.54
C LEU A 172 25.10 -3.37 19.64
N LEU A 173 24.10 -2.53 19.90
CA LEU A 173 24.15 -1.54 20.99
C LEU A 173 24.14 -2.20 22.36
N ARG A 174 23.35 -3.27 22.57
CA ARG A 174 23.43 -4.06 23.81
C ARG A 174 24.77 -4.75 23.98
N PHE A 175 25.36 -5.25 22.89
CA PHE A 175 26.71 -5.80 22.90
C PHE A 175 27.73 -4.71 23.25
N ALA A 176 27.77 -3.60 22.50
CA ALA A 176 28.66 -2.47 22.76
C ALA A 176 28.51 -1.92 24.19
N HIS A 177 27.28 -1.82 24.70
CA HIS A 177 27.03 -1.42 26.08
C HIS A 177 27.55 -2.44 27.11
N ARG A 178 27.43 -3.74 26.80
CA ARG A 178 28.02 -4.80 27.62
C ARG A 178 29.55 -4.66 27.67
N TRP A 179 30.20 -4.27 26.58
CA TRP A 179 31.66 -4.05 26.52
C TRP A 179 32.13 -2.69 27.03
N SER A 180 31.24 -1.69 27.11
CA SER A 180 31.52 -0.42 27.78
C SER A 180 31.33 -0.48 29.29
N HIS A 181 30.95 -1.65 29.84
CA HIS A 181 30.88 -1.86 31.27
C HIS A 181 32.29 -1.84 31.87
N PRO A 182 32.56 -1.05 32.94
CA PRO A 182 33.91 -0.84 33.49
C PRO A 182 34.63 -2.14 33.89
N ALA A 183 33.88 -3.20 34.20
CA ALA A 183 34.42 -4.53 34.45
C ALA A 183 35.22 -5.11 33.25
N TYR A 184 34.79 -4.90 32.01
CA TYR A 184 35.52 -5.36 30.83
C TYR A 184 36.71 -4.46 30.50
N THR A 185 36.63 -3.18 30.82
CA THR A 185 37.79 -2.27 30.77
C THR A 185 38.86 -2.68 31.78
N ILE A 186 38.47 -3.09 32.98
CA ILE A 186 39.38 -3.62 34.02
C ILE A 186 39.99 -4.95 33.57
N VAL A 187 39.23 -5.86 32.96
CA VAL A 187 39.76 -7.11 32.41
C VAL A 187 40.71 -6.86 31.23
N ALA A 188 40.38 -5.93 30.33
CA ALA A 188 41.27 -5.54 29.22
C ALA A 188 42.55 -4.86 29.72
N LEU A 189 42.46 -4.01 30.75
CA LEU A 189 43.62 -3.44 31.43
C LEU A 189 44.43 -4.50 32.16
N ALA A 190 43.79 -5.48 32.81
CA ALA A 190 44.46 -6.59 33.47
C ALA A 190 45.18 -7.48 32.46
N ILE A 191 44.56 -7.82 31.33
CA ILE A 191 45.19 -8.57 30.23
C ILE A 191 46.33 -7.76 29.62
N GLY A 192 46.16 -6.44 29.41
CA GLY A 192 47.22 -5.52 28.94
C GLY A 192 48.38 -5.40 29.93
N TYR A 193 48.11 -5.47 31.23
CA TYR A 193 49.11 -5.43 32.30
C TYR A 193 49.88 -6.76 32.41
N ILE A 194 49.20 -7.89 32.22
CA ILE A 194 49.79 -9.24 32.19
C ILE A 194 50.61 -9.48 30.91
N SER A 195 50.24 -8.86 29.79
CA SER A 195 50.92 -9.01 28.49
C SER A 195 52.06 -8.01 28.24
N ARG A 196 52.23 -6.98 29.08
CA ARG A 196 53.34 -6.01 29.00
C ARG A 196 54.75 -6.61 28.90
N PRO A 197 55.15 -7.62 29.70
CA PRO A 197 56.48 -8.21 29.56
C PRO A 197 56.65 -8.94 28.22
N TYR A 198 55.59 -9.53 27.67
CA TYR A 198 55.64 -10.26 26.40
C TYR A 198 55.72 -9.34 25.19
N VAL A 199 55.05 -8.18 25.22
CA VAL A 199 55.14 -7.16 24.17
C VAL A 199 56.51 -6.49 24.15
N ALA A 200 57.10 -6.23 25.33
CA ALA A 200 58.47 -5.71 25.45
C ALA A 200 59.52 -6.73 24.94
N MET A 201 59.33 -8.02 25.25
CA MET A 201 60.18 -9.10 24.73
C MET A 201 60.11 -9.20 23.19
N LEU A 202 58.91 -9.08 22.62
CA LEU A 202 58.71 -9.13 21.17
C LEU A 202 59.40 -7.96 20.46
N PHE A 203 59.31 -6.75 21.02
CA PHE A 203 60.00 -5.56 20.49
C PHE A 203 61.52 -5.66 20.59
N SER A 204 62.05 -6.17 21.71
CA SER A 204 63.49 -6.41 21.89
C SER A 204 64.02 -7.47 20.92
N TRP A 205 63.25 -8.54 20.68
CA TRP A 205 63.60 -9.58 19.72
C TRP A 205 63.61 -9.05 18.28
N ILE A 206 62.61 -8.25 17.90
CA ILE A 206 62.55 -7.60 16.59
C ILE A 206 63.72 -6.63 16.40
N GLN A 207 64.10 -5.84 17.41
CA GLN A 207 65.27 -4.95 17.32
C GLN A 207 66.58 -5.74 17.15
N SER A 208 66.72 -6.91 17.78
CA SER A 208 67.91 -7.76 17.64
C SER A 208 68.05 -8.42 16.25
N LEU A 209 66.96 -8.52 15.48
CA LEU A 209 66.97 -9.05 14.12
C LEU A 209 67.31 -7.98 13.06
N VAL A 210 67.25 -6.71 13.43
CA VAL A 210 67.50 -5.55 12.54
C VAL A 210 68.89 -4.93 12.79
N SER A 211 69.65 -5.50 13.73
CA SER A 211 71.04 -5.12 14.07
C SER A 211 72.02 -6.15 13.53
#